data_AF-A0A498H284-F1
#
_entry.id   AF-A0A498H284-F1
#
_cell.length_a   1.000
_cell.length_b   1.000
_cell.length_c   1.000
_cell.angle_alpha   90.00
_cell.angle_beta   90.00
_cell.angle_gamma   90.00
#
_symmetry.space_group_name_H-M   'P 1'
#
loop_
_entity.id
_entity.type
_entity.pdbx_description
1 polymer ?
#
loop_
_entity_poly.entity_id
_entity_poly.type
_entity_poly.pdbx_seq_one_letter_code
_entity_poly.pdbx_strand_id
1 'polypeptide(L)'
;MGVTSFLETDWCDLDWSPWVPLDTPPHELAMTLSEPGVYRIKPLDKECLVYIGQTGRALRQRLRELREYRKSTELMPYNDPHTAAPSLWAWRDATGMDFACSAAPVSPDSGKDPALVKREREGLECYLLWQYRLEFRASTLCNFGRFHPNYLKSRDKNSKKRGGRLPDGAINPAGGASFPPLRLHGNPTDRDWMTLSWTDPRVFDDQKTANVPAKPGVYKILDAATGELCYIGQTKTMRSRLATHGQKSWEGREVAFAYCLQPGTVLPHQLKELENDLIAAFYAATKTVPRFQFLGH
;
A
#
# COMPACT_ATOMS: atom_id res chain seq x y z
N MET A 1 14.88 -22.48 -8.24
CA MET A 1 14.35 -21.10 -8.14
C MET A 1 12.86 -21.21 -8.42
N GLY A 2 12.00 -20.77 -7.50
CA GLY A 2 10.54 -20.84 -7.72
C GLY A 2 10.15 -19.90 -8.85
N VAL A 3 9.15 -20.29 -9.63
CA VAL A 3 8.57 -19.47 -10.71
C VAL A 3 8.06 -18.16 -10.11
N THR A 4 8.50 -17.02 -10.66
CA THR A 4 8.11 -15.67 -10.23
C THR A 4 6.77 -15.28 -10.85
N SER A 5 5.68 -15.82 -10.30
CA SER A 5 4.35 -15.66 -10.88
C SER A 5 3.91 -14.19 -11.03
N PHE A 6 4.43 -13.29 -10.17
CA PHE A 6 4.17 -11.85 -10.26
C PHE A 6 4.65 -11.14 -11.54
N LEU A 7 5.34 -11.83 -12.45
CA LEU A 7 5.70 -11.33 -13.78
C LEU A 7 4.76 -11.84 -14.89
N GLU A 8 3.97 -12.88 -14.62
CA GLU A 8 3.08 -13.54 -15.58
C GLU A 8 1.86 -12.68 -15.90
N THR A 9 1.28 -12.91 -17.08
CA THR A 9 0.15 -12.14 -17.60
C THR A 9 -1.19 -12.47 -16.92
N ASP A 10 -1.26 -13.56 -16.17
CA ASP A 10 -2.44 -14.06 -15.45
C ASP A 10 -2.28 -13.97 -13.92
N TRP A 11 -1.25 -13.28 -13.44
CA TRP A 11 -0.95 -13.20 -12.00
C TRP A 11 -2.13 -12.69 -11.19
N CYS A 12 -2.52 -13.45 -10.17
CA CYS A 12 -3.67 -13.15 -9.31
C CYS A 12 -5.01 -13.07 -10.06
N ASP A 13 -5.18 -13.89 -11.11
CA ASP A 13 -6.39 -13.99 -11.92
C ASP A 13 -6.78 -12.67 -12.60
N LEU A 14 -5.79 -11.89 -13.02
CA LEU A 14 -5.97 -10.62 -13.73
C LEU A 14 -5.34 -10.69 -15.11
N ASP A 15 -6.00 -10.08 -16.09
CA ASP A 15 -5.50 -9.95 -17.47
C ASP A 15 -4.47 -8.82 -17.57
N TRP A 16 -3.25 -9.09 -17.15
CA TRP A 16 -2.15 -8.12 -17.23
C TRP A 16 -1.67 -7.96 -18.67
N SER A 17 -1.50 -6.71 -19.09
CA SER A 17 -0.84 -6.40 -20.35
C SER A 17 0.59 -6.95 -20.37
N PRO A 18 1.16 -7.22 -21.56
CA PRO A 18 2.59 -7.40 -21.71
C PRO A 18 3.38 -6.26 -21.06
N TRP A 19 4.61 -6.56 -20.65
CA TRP A 19 5.51 -5.56 -20.11
C TRP A 19 5.98 -4.61 -21.22
N VAL A 20 5.78 -3.31 -21.01
CA VAL A 20 6.18 -2.26 -21.96
C VAL A 20 7.13 -1.28 -21.28
N PRO A 21 8.30 -0.96 -21.87
CA PRO A 21 9.20 0.06 -21.36
C PRO A 21 8.52 1.42 -21.19
N LEU A 22 8.84 2.17 -20.12
CA LEU A 22 8.24 3.48 -19.86
C LEU A 22 8.78 4.61 -20.76
N ASP A 23 9.85 4.40 -21.53
CA ASP A 23 10.25 5.32 -22.62
C ASP A 23 9.45 5.14 -23.90
N THR A 24 8.80 3.99 -24.09
CA THR A 24 7.97 3.70 -25.26
C THR A 24 7.10 4.91 -25.63
N PRO A 25 7.09 5.34 -26.90
CA PRO A 25 6.31 6.49 -27.34
C PRO A 25 4.86 6.41 -26.88
N PRO A 26 4.24 7.53 -26.45
CA PRO A 26 2.89 7.49 -25.90
C PRO A 26 1.85 6.82 -26.81
N HIS A 27 1.98 6.96 -28.14
CA HIS A 27 1.04 6.39 -29.10
C HIS A 27 1.10 4.86 -29.16
N GLU A 28 2.28 4.26 -28.93
CA GLU A 28 2.46 2.81 -28.81
C GLU A 28 1.96 2.27 -27.47
N LEU A 29 1.99 3.10 -26.41
CA LEU A 29 1.39 2.78 -25.11
C LEU A 29 -0.14 2.94 -25.09
N ALA A 30 -0.73 3.62 -26.09
CA ALA A 30 -2.02 4.32 -25.94
C ALA A 30 -3.28 3.61 -26.44
N MET A 31 -3.19 2.43 -27.07
CA MET A 31 -4.34 1.92 -27.80
C MET A 31 -5.40 1.15 -26.98
N THR A 32 -5.10 0.64 -25.78
CA THR A 32 -6.03 -0.32 -25.13
C THR A 32 -6.39 -0.07 -23.65
N LEU A 33 -5.81 0.93 -22.97
CA LEU A 33 -5.95 1.09 -21.50
C LEU A 33 -6.66 2.40 -21.08
N SER A 34 -7.83 2.67 -21.64
CA SER A 34 -8.67 3.84 -21.27
C SER A 34 -9.42 3.66 -19.95
N GLU A 35 -9.46 2.45 -19.42
CA GLU A 35 -10.23 2.09 -18.23
C GLU A 35 -9.44 2.33 -16.92
N PRO A 36 -10.14 2.49 -15.79
CA PRO A 36 -9.57 2.32 -14.45
C PRO A 36 -8.95 0.95 -14.25
N GLY A 37 -8.07 0.82 -13.26
CA GLY A 37 -7.48 -0.48 -12.94
C GLY A 37 -6.25 -0.41 -12.06
N VAL A 38 -5.45 -1.47 -12.15
CA VAL A 38 -4.19 -1.64 -11.43
C VAL A 38 -3.01 -1.70 -12.39
N TYR A 39 -1.83 -1.32 -11.91
CA TYR A 39 -0.59 -1.34 -12.69
C TYR A 39 0.58 -1.72 -11.79
N ARG A 40 1.58 -2.36 -12.40
CA ARG A 40 2.82 -2.79 -11.77
C ARG A 40 4.01 -2.33 -12.57
N ILE A 41 5.10 -2.02 -11.88
CA ILE A 41 6.33 -1.46 -12.43
C ILE A 41 7.49 -2.35 -12.00
N LYS A 42 8.35 -2.71 -12.95
CA LYS A 42 9.59 -3.42 -12.72
C LYS A 42 10.77 -2.71 -13.37
N PRO A 43 12.01 -2.95 -12.93
CA PRO A 43 13.18 -2.58 -13.70
C PRO A 43 13.25 -3.39 -15.00
N LEU A 44 13.83 -2.81 -16.05
CA LEU A 44 14.02 -3.55 -17.32
C LEU A 44 14.83 -4.84 -17.10
N ASP A 45 15.95 -4.73 -16.37
CA ASP A 45 16.94 -5.80 -16.24
C ASP A 45 16.85 -6.58 -14.91
N LYS A 46 15.72 -6.51 -14.19
CA LYS A 46 15.54 -7.24 -12.92
C LYS A 46 14.17 -7.89 -12.82
N GLU A 47 14.14 -9.05 -12.17
CA GLU A 47 12.93 -9.81 -11.88
C GLU A 47 12.37 -9.44 -10.49
N CYS A 48 12.01 -8.18 -10.31
CA CYS A 48 11.36 -7.69 -9.10
C CYS A 48 10.42 -6.53 -9.41
N LEU A 49 9.44 -6.30 -8.54
CA LEU A 49 8.54 -5.15 -8.66
C LEU A 49 9.07 -3.99 -7.82
N VAL A 50 9.13 -2.80 -8.42
CA VAL A 50 9.49 -1.57 -7.71
C VAL A 50 8.28 -0.79 -7.25
N TYR A 51 7.12 -0.98 -7.90
CA TYR A 51 5.88 -0.31 -7.53
C TYR A 51 4.66 -1.11 -8.02
N ILE A 52 3.61 -1.17 -7.21
CA ILE A 52 2.25 -1.56 -7.61
C ILE A 52 1.34 -0.38 -7.26
N GLY A 53 0.40 -0.05 -8.14
CA GLY A 53 -0.53 1.04 -7.93
C GLY A 53 -1.90 0.77 -8.53
N GLN A 54 -2.86 1.60 -8.15
CA GLN A 54 -4.19 1.64 -8.77
C GLN A 54 -4.58 3.03 -9.23
N THR A 55 -5.57 3.11 -10.10
CA THR A 55 -6.21 4.37 -10.44
C THR A 55 -7.69 4.20 -10.77
N GLY A 56 -8.49 5.17 -10.32
CA GLY A 56 -9.88 5.37 -10.76
C GLY A 56 -9.99 6.19 -12.05
N ARG A 57 -8.86 6.68 -12.58
CA ARG A 57 -8.78 7.36 -13.88
C ARG A 57 -8.31 6.37 -14.94
N ALA A 58 -8.20 6.78 -16.19
CA ALA A 58 -7.60 5.95 -17.23
C ALA A 58 -6.18 5.51 -16.85
N LEU A 59 -5.91 4.19 -16.90
CA LEU A 59 -4.59 3.60 -16.70
C LEU A 59 -3.52 4.29 -17.56
N ARG A 60 -3.84 4.54 -18.83
CA ARG A 60 -2.98 5.31 -19.76
C ARG A 60 -2.58 6.67 -19.21
N GLN A 61 -3.53 7.43 -18.65
CA GLN A 61 -3.23 8.74 -18.07
C GLN A 61 -2.27 8.59 -16.88
N ARG A 62 -2.53 7.61 -16.01
CA ARG A 62 -1.72 7.39 -14.82
C ARG A 62 -0.29 6.98 -15.15
N LEU A 63 -0.10 6.08 -16.12
CA LEU A 63 1.22 5.66 -16.58
C LEU A 63 1.98 6.79 -17.27
N ARG A 64 1.28 7.66 -18.03
CA ARG A 64 1.90 8.86 -18.61
C ARG A 64 2.39 9.82 -17.52
N GLU A 65 1.61 10.06 -16.48
CA GLU A 65 2.03 10.87 -15.32
C GLU A 65 3.21 10.25 -14.56
N LEU A 66 3.38 8.93 -14.59
CA LEU A 66 4.54 8.30 -13.97
C LEU A 66 5.84 8.67 -14.68
N ARG A 67 5.81 8.85 -16.02
CA ARG A 67 6.97 9.21 -16.87
C ARG A 67 7.62 10.54 -16.53
N GLU A 68 7.01 11.36 -15.66
CA GLU A 68 7.65 12.57 -15.10
C GLU A 68 9.03 12.27 -14.50
N TYR A 69 9.28 11.04 -14.02
CA TYR A 69 10.60 10.64 -13.55
C TYR A 69 11.70 10.82 -14.60
N ARG A 70 11.42 10.76 -15.91
CA ARG A 70 12.42 10.92 -16.99
C ARG A 70 12.62 12.34 -17.48
N LYS A 71 11.75 13.28 -17.12
CA LYS A 71 11.80 14.63 -17.72
C LYS A 71 13.07 15.42 -17.39
N SER A 72 13.68 15.14 -16.26
CA SER A 72 14.94 15.77 -15.87
C SER A 72 15.87 14.71 -15.25
N THR A 73 17.14 14.77 -15.61
CA THR A 73 18.22 14.01 -14.96
C THR A 73 18.74 14.73 -13.72
N GLU A 74 18.67 16.06 -13.67
CA GLU A 74 19.22 16.87 -12.58
C GLU A 74 18.22 17.12 -11.45
N LEU A 75 16.93 17.25 -11.78
CA LEU A 75 15.89 17.64 -10.83
C LEU A 75 14.87 16.52 -10.61
N MET A 76 14.84 16.02 -9.37
CA MET A 76 13.78 15.10 -8.93
C MET A 76 12.39 15.75 -9.14
N PRO A 77 11.43 15.05 -9.77
CA PRO A 77 10.07 15.55 -9.92
C PRO A 77 9.38 15.72 -8.56
N TYR A 78 8.29 16.49 -8.53
CA TYR A 78 7.43 16.56 -7.34
C TYR A 78 6.63 15.27 -7.15
N ASN A 79 6.02 15.10 -5.98
CA ASN A 79 5.20 13.93 -5.65
C ASN A 79 3.83 13.94 -6.37
N ASP A 80 3.36 15.07 -6.85
CA ASP A 80 2.27 15.22 -7.82
C ASP A 80 2.82 15.43 -9.24
N PRO A 81 2.11 14.94 -10.29
CA PRO A 81 0.81 14.25 -10.25
C PRO A 81 0.91 12.77 -9.83
N HIS A 82 2.11 12.19 -9.79
CA HIS A 82 2.30 10.79 -9.48
C HIS A 82 3.29 10.54 -8.33
N THR A 83 2.79 9.95 -7.25
CA THR A 83 3.52 9.78 -5.99
C THR A 83 4.78 8.91 -6.12
N ALA A 84 4.79 7.93 -7.02
CA ALA A 84 5.97 7.10 -7.28
C ALA A 84 7.03 7.74 -8.21
N ALA A 85 6.71 8.80 -8.97
CA ALA A 85 7.66 9.40 -9.92
C ALA A 85 8.99 9.85 -9.27
N PRO A 86 9.00 10.56 -8.12
CA PRO A 86 10.27 10.89 -7.45
C PRO A 86 11.03 9.65 -6.97
N SER A 87 10.35 8.55 -6.65
CA SER A 87 11.01 7.30 -6.24
C SER A 87 11.71 6.64 -7.41
N LEU A 88 11.04 6.53 -8.57
CA LEU A 88 11.66 6.01 -9.79
C LEU A 88 12.84 6.88 -10.24
N TRP A 89 12.71 8.21 -10.11
CA TRP A 89 13.82 9.13 -10.39
C TRP A 89 15.03 8.83 -9.52
N ALA A 90 14.84 8.68 -8.20
CA ALA A 90 15.94 8.43 -7.27
C ALA A 90 16.66 7.11 -7.56
N TRP A 91 15.91 6.05 -7.89
CA TRP A 91 16.50 4.77 -8.29
C TRP A 91 17.22 4.87 -9.63
N ARG A 92 16.66 5.56 -10.64
CA ARG A 92 17.36 5.78 -11.91
C ARG A 92 18.65 6.56 -11.72
N ASP A 93 18.60 7.67 -11.00
CA ASP A 93 19.77 8.52 -10.74
C ASP A 93 20.87 7.76 -9.98
N ALA A 94 20.50 6.94 -9.01
CA ALA A 94 21.45 6.18 -8.20
C ALA A 94 22.09 4.98 -8.92
N THR A 95 21.37 4.36 -9.85
CA THR A 95 21.74 3.02 -10.37
C THR A 95 21.74 2.89 -11.89
N GLY A 96 21.31 3.92 -12.62
CA GLY A 96 21.12 3.88 -14.06
C GLY A 96 19.90 3.08 -14.52
N MET A 97 19.09 2.54 -13.60
CA MET A 97 17.96 1.67 -13.94
C MET A 97 16.82 2.43 -14.64
N ASP A 98 16.33 1.85 -15.73
CA ASP A 98 15.05 2.20 -16.35
C ASP A 98 13.97 1.15 -16.06
N PHE A 99 12.73 1.49 -16.36
CA PHE A 99 11.56 0.73 -15.89
C PHE A 99 10.59 0.38 -17.01
N ALA A 100 9.92 -0.76 -16.86
CA ALA A 100 8.76 -1.17 -17.64
C ALA A 100 7.51 -1.20 -16.77
N CYS A 101 6.34 -1.08 -17.39
CA CYS A 101 5.04 -1.22 -16.76
C CYS A 101 4.22 -2.34 -17.41
N SER A 102 3.33 -2.90 -16.61
CA SER A 102 2.24 -3.80 -17.03
C SER A 102 0.98 -3.37 -16.27
N ALA A 103 -0.18 -3.47 -16.89
CA ALA A 103 -1.43 -2.99 -16.32
C ALA A 103 -2.59 -3.93 -16.61
N ALA A 104 -3.53 -4.01 -15.68
CA ALA A 104 -4.77 -4.77 -15.81
C ALA A 104 -5.95 -3.83 -15.59
N PRO A 105 -6.82 -3.63 -16.60
CA PRO A 105 -8.10 -2.97 -16.41
C PRO A 105 -8.92 -3.66 -15.33
N VAL A 106 -9.58 -2.86 -14.50
CA VAL A 106 -10.57 -3.35 -13.54
C VAL A 106 -11.82 -2.53 -13.78
N SER A 107 -12.63 -3.01 -14.72
CA SER A 107 -13.82 -2.29 -15.16
C SER A 107 -14.84 -2.25 -14.02
N PRO A 108 -15.41 -1.07 -13.71
CA PRO A 108 -16.54 -1.01 -12.81
C PRO A 108 -17.70 -1.79 -13.39
N ASP A 109 -18.33 -2.64 -12.59
CA ASP A 109 -19.65 -3.16 -12.93
C ASP A 109 -20.62 -1.97 -13.05
N SER A 110 -21.31 -1.87 -14.19
CA SER A 110 -22.08 -0.70 -14.63
C SER A 110 -23.23 -0.28 -13.70
N GLY A 111 -23.57 -1.09 -12.69
CA GLY A 111 -24.57 -0.77 -11.66
C GLY A 111 -24.02 -0.50 -10.25
N LYS A 112 -22.70 -0.63 -10.01
CA LYS A 112 -22.13 -0.47 -8.66
C LYS A 112 -21.88 0.99 -8.29
N ASP A 113 -22.08 1.33 -7.02
CA ASP A 113 -21.70 2.61 -6.43
C ASP A 113 -20.21 2.90 -6.69
N PRO A 114 -19.85 4.04 -7.32
CA PRO A 114 -18.47 4.44 -7.55
C PRO A 114 -17.57 4.41 -6.30
N ALA A 115 -18.11 4.70 -5.12
CA ALA A 115 -17.37 4.61 -3.86
C ALA A 115 -17.02 3.16 -3.50
N LEU A 116 -17.93 2.22 -3.75
CA LEU A 116 -17.69 0.79 -3.54
C LEU A 116 -16.64 0.27 -4.53
N VAL A 117 -16.75 0.60 -5.82
CA VAL A 117 -15.75 0.23 -6.83
C VAL A 117 -14.36 0.75 -6.45
N LYS A 118 -14.27 1.99 -5.97
CA LYS A 118 -12.99 2.55 -5.49
C LYS A 118 -12.40 1.69 -4.36
N ARG A 119 -13.21 1.32 -3.38
CA ARG A 119 -12.77 0.52 -2.22
C ARG A 119 -12.37 -0.90 -2.60
N GLU A 120 -13.11 -1.53 -3.52
CA GLU A 120 -12.75 -2.85 -4.08
C GLU A 120 -11.37 -2.79 -4.76
N ARG A 121 -11.10 -1.74 -5.54
CA ARG A 121 -9.80 -1.54 -6.21
C ARG A 121 -8.67 -1.22 -5.23
N GLU A 122 -8.92 -0.47 -4.16
CA GLU A 122 -7.94 -0.24 -3.09
C GLU A 122 -7.65 -1.54 -2.31
N GLY A 123 -8.67 -2.39 -2.08
CA GLY A 123 -8.49 -3.73 -1.53
C GLY A 123 -7.67 -4.65 -2.43
N LEU A 124 -7.93 -4.62 -3.74
CA LEU A 124 -7.15 -5.35 -4.74
C LEU A 124 -5.67 -4.90 -4.77
N GLU A 125 -5.40 -3.59 -4.68
CA GLU A 125 -4.03 -3.08 -4.55
C GLU A 125 -3.33 -3.65 -3.31
N CYS A 126 -4.01 -3.68 -2.16
CA CYS A 126 -3.47 -4.32 -0.95
C CYS A 126 -3.17 -5.80 -1.16
N TYR A 127 -4.10 -6.53 -1.78
CA TYR A 127 -3.95 -7.95 -2.10
C TYR A 127 -2.74 -8.23 -2.98
N LEU A 128 -2.58 -7.50 -4.09
CA LEU A 128 -1.44 -7.66 -5.00
C LEU A 128 -0.11 -7.37 -4.32
N LEU A 129 -0.05 -6.31 -3.50
CA LEU A 129 1.14 -5.99 -2.71
C LEU A 129 1.51 -7.11 -1.74
N TRP A 130 0.51 -7.74 -1.10
CA TRP A 130 0.72 -8.85 -0.18
C TRP A 130 1.15 -10.13 -0.90
N GLN A 131 0.51 -10.48 -2.03
CA GLN A 131 0.91 -11.62 -2.86
C GLN A 131 2.36 -11.48 -3.32
N TYR A 132 2.74 -10.31 -3.82
CA TYR A 132 4.13 -10.02 -4.16
C TYR A 132 5.07 -10.20 -2.96
N ARG A 133 4.70 -9.68 -1.78
CA ARG A 133 5.50 -9.84 -0.56
C ARG A 133 5.63 -11.31 -0.15
N LEU A 134 4.59 -12.13 -0.31
CA LEU A 134 4.64 -13.57 -0.02
C LEU A 134 5.58 -14.33 -0.97
N GLU A 135 5.52 -14.04 -2.27
CA GLU A 135 6.37 -14.66 -3.29
C GLU A 135 7.81 -14.16 -3.23
N PHE A 136 8.02 -12.85 -3.24
CA PHE A 136 9.33 -12.20 -3.30
C PHE A 136 10.03 -12.08 -1.94
N ARG A 137 9.30 -12.27 -0.83
CA ARG A 137 9.78 -12.17 0.57
C ARG A 137 10.19 -10.78 1.04
N ALA A 138 9.92 -9.74 0.25
CA ALA A 138 10.13 -8.34 0.62
C ALA A 138 9.10 -7.44 -0.08
N SER A 139 8.96 -6.19 0.39
CA SER A 139 8.12 -5.21 -0.30
C SER A 139 8.79 -4.69 -1.57
N THR A 140 7.95 -4.17 -2.47
CA THR A 140 8.41 -3.31 -3.56
C THR A 140 9.20 -2.10 -3.03
N LEU A 141 10.06 -1.51 -3.87
CA LEU A 141 10.95 -0.42 -3.45
C LEU A 141 10.26 0.93 -3.23
N CYS A 142 9.06 1.14 -3.80
CA CYS A 142 8.41 2.46 -3.85
C CYS A 142 7.00 2.50 -3.24
N ASN A 143 6.46 1.39 -2.72
CA ASN A 143 5.21 1.38 -1.94
C ASN A 143 5.46 1.62 -0.45
N PHE A 144 4.39 1.77 0.34
CA PHE A 144 4.43 1.94 1.80
C PHE A 144 5.23 3.15 2.30
N GLY A 145 5.53 4.10 1.41
CA GLY A 145 6.42 5.22 1.72
C GLY A 145 7.90 4.86 1.74
N ARG A 146 8.27 3.66 1.25
CA ARG A 146 9.66 3.28 1.00
C ARG A 146 10.29 4.21 -0.05
N PHE A 147 11.58 4.44 0.11
CA PHE A 147 12.34 5.34 -0.74
C PHE A 147 13.81 4.94 -0.80
N HIS A 148 14.57 5.46 -1.77
CA HIS A 148 15.99 5.13 -1.87
C HIS A 148 16.76 5.61 -0.60
N PRO A 149 17.65 4.79 -0.01
CA PRO A 149 18.35 5.12 1.23
C PRO A 149 19.21 6.39 1.14
N ASN A 150 19.78 6.69 -0.02
CA ASN A 150 20.65 7.86 -0.20
C ASN A 150 19.91 9.13 -0.69
N TYR A 151 18.58 9.17 -0.65
CA TYR A 151 17.81 10.29 -1.19
C TYR A 151 16.70 10.73 -0.25
N LEU A 152 16.37 12.02 -0.28
CA LEU A 152 15.15 12.57 0.29
C LEU A 152 14.09 12.72 -0.80
N LYS A 153 12.84 12.32 -0.51
CA LYS A 153 11.74 12.41 -1.47
C LYS A 153 11.22 13.85 -1.62
N SER A 154 10.95 14.27 -2.85
CA SER A 154 10.20 15.51 -3.11
C SER A 154 8.81 15.46 -2.48
N ARG A 155 8.32 16.61 -2.03
CA ARG A 155 6.93 16.79 -1.63
C ARG A 155 6.10 17.25 -2.82
N ASP A 156 4.85 17.61 -2.57
CA ASP A 156 3.96 18.15 -3.61
C ASP A 156 4.43 19.53 -4.07
N LYS A 157 4.15 19.91 -5.32
CA LYS A 157 4.56 21.15 -5.99
C LYS A 157 4.19 22.39 -5.19
N ASN A 158 3.01 22.39 -4.56
CA ASN A 158 2.54 23.50 -3.72
C ASN A 158 3.43 23.76 -2.51
N SER A 159 4.11 22.74 -2.00
CA SER A 159 5.07 22.91 -0.89
C SER A 159 6.39 23.54 -1.34
N LYS A 160 6.68 23.54 -2.65
CA LYS A 160 7.95 23.96 -3.26
C LYS A 160 9.20 23.25 -2.70
N LYS A 161 9.03 22.12 -2.02
CA LYS A 161 10.12 21.32 -1.42
C LYS A 161 10.50 20.16 -2.33
N ARG A 162 11.60 20.33 -3.07
CA ARG A 162 12.20 19.25 -3.86
C ARG A 162 13.10 18.35 -3.01
N GLY A 163 13.10 17.09 -3.37
CA GLY A 163 14.04 16.09 -2.87
C GLY A 163 15.33 16.07 -3.68
N GLY A 164 16.22 15.15 -3.33
CA GLY A 164 17.54 15.03 -3.96
C GLY A 164 18.40 14.01 -3.20
N ARG A 165 19.64 13.87 -3.66
CA ARG A 165 20.64 13.03 -2.98
C ARG A 165 20.93 13.62 -1.59
N LEU A 166 21.03 12.76 -0.59
CA LEU A 166 21.45 13.13 0.76
C LEU A 166 22.97 13.39 0.78
N PRO A 167 23.47 14.20 1.74
CA PRO A 167 24.90 14.32 1.98
C PRO A 167 25.55 12.96 2.26
N ASP A 168 26.83 12.82 1.93
CA ASP A 168 27.58 11.59 2.18
C ASP A 168 27.51 11.18 3.66
N GLY A 169 27.27 9.89 3.90
CA GLY A 169 27.10 9.32 5.24
C GLY A 169 25.68 9.44 5.83
N ALA A 170 24.79 10.26 5.26
CA ALA A 170 23.39 10.32 5.70
C ALA A 170 22.54 9.23 5.04
N ILE A 171 21.66 8.59 5.84
CA ILE A 171 20.77 7.52 5.38
C ILE A 171 19.32 7.88 5.64
N ASN A 172 18.48 7.74 4.61
CA ASN A 172 17.04 7.82 4.71
C ASN A 172 16.49 6.50 5.30
N PRO A 173 15.85 6.53 6.49
CA PRO A 173 15.31 5.33 7.11
C PRO A 173 14.18 4.67 6.28
N ALA A 174 13.55 5.39 5.35
CA ALA A 174 12.58 4.82 4.42
C ALA A 174 13.19 3.85 3.40
N GLY A 175 14.52 3.82 3.27
CA GLY A 175 15.26 2.81 2.51
C GLY A 175 15.63 1.55 3.29
N GLY A 176 15.22 1.46 4.56
CA GLY A 176 15.52 0.32 5.43
C GLY A 176 14.84 -0.99 4.98
N ALA A 177 15.09 -2.05 5.74
CA ALA A 177 14.53 -3.37 5.46
C ALA A 177 12.99 -3.39 5.49
N SER A 178 12.38 -4.24 4.67
CA SER A 178 10.96 -4.57 4.78
C SER A 178 10.69 -5.43 6.02
N PHE A 179 9.48 -5.33 6.54
CA PHE A 179 8.93 -6.29 7.48
C PHE A 179 8.60 -7.60 6.72
N PRO A 180 8.87 -8.79 7.31
CA PRO A 180 8.48 -10.06 6.70
C PRO A 180 6.98 -10.09 6.33
N PRO A 181 6.59 -10.69 5.20
CA PRO A 181 5.18 -10.83 4.85
C PRO A 181 4.44 -11.61 5.96
N LEU A 182 3.29 -11.10 6.39
CA LEU A 182 2.41 -11.89 7.24
C LEU A 182 1.86 -13.09 6.44
N ARG A 183 1.69 -14.23 7.10
CA ARG A 183 1.11 -15.44 6.49
C ARG A 183 -0.32 -15.60 6.94
N LEU A 184 -1.15 -16.13 6.04
CA LEU A 184 -2.53 -16.45 6.37
C LEU A 184 -2.56 -17.50 7.49
N HIS A 185 -3.22 -17.16 8.58
CA HIS A 185 -3.43 -18.02 9.75
C HIS A 185 -4.63 -17.50 10.53
N GLY A 186 -5.54 -18.39 10.92
CA GLY A 186 -6.75 -18.05 11.65
C GLY A 186 -7.69 -17.07 10.93
N ASN A 187 -8.64 -16.54 11.68
CA ASN A 187 -9.68 -15.61 11.26
C ASN A 187 -9.54 -14.25 11.96
N PRO A 188 -10.15 -13.17 11.45
CA PRO A 188 -10.06 -11.84 12.05
C PRO A 188 -10.42 -11.74 13.54
N THR A 189 -11.21 -12.65 14.09
CA THR A 189 -11.58 -12.70 15.52
C THR A 189 -10.53 -13.40 16.38
N ASP A 190 -9.66 -14.20 15.78
CA ASP A 190 -8.73 -15.06 16.50
C ASP A 190 -7.59 -14.25 17.14
N ARG A 191 -7.06 -14.78 18.25
CA ARG A 191 -5.96 -14.15 19.00
C ARG A 191 -4.62 -14.23 18.29
N ASP A 192 -4.49 -15.13 17.32
CA ASP A 192 -3.28 -15.40 16.55
C ASP A 192 -3.45 -15.08 15.05
N TRP A 193 -4.51 -14.34 14.68
CA TRP A 193 -4.79 -13.99 13.28
C TRP A 193 -3.57 -13.41 12.58
N MET A 194 -3.24 -13.95 11.40
CA MET A 194 -2.07 -13.60 10.60
C MET A 194 -0.74 -13.77 11.35
N THR A 195 -0.69 -14.73 12.28
CA THR A 195 0.45 -15.05 13.17
C THR A 195 0.84 -13.94 14.14
N LEU A 196 -0.02 -12.93 14.32
CA LEU A 196 0.20 -11.84 15.25
C LEU A 196 -0.46 -12.12 16.60
N SER A 197 0.18 -11.69 17.69
CA SER A 197 -0.38 -11.81 19.05
C SER A 197 -1.35 -10.66 19.34
N TRP A 198 -2.63 -10.86 19.04
CA TRP A 198 -3.69 -9.90 19.31
C TRP A 198 -4.16 -9.94 20.76
N THR A 199 -4.48 -8.79 21.33
CA THR A 199 -5.24 -8.74 22.59
C THR A 199 -6.67 -9.24 22.40
N ASP A 200 -7.35 -9.55 23.50
CA ASP A 200 -8.81 -9.69 23.47
C ASP A 200 -9.50 -8.43 22.99
N PRO A 201 -10.60 -8.55 22.23
CA PRO A 201 -11.49 -7.45 21.92
C PRO A 201 -12.06 -6.80 23.18
N ARG A 202 -12.11 -5.48 23.19
CA ARG A 202 -12.66 -4.68 24.28
C ARG A 202 -13.53 -3.57 23.72
N VAL A 203 -14.76 -3.44 24.20
CA VAL A 203 -15.64 -2.31 23.87
C VAL A 203 -14.94 -1.00 24.23
N PHE A 204 -15.12 0.02 23.39
CA PHE A 204 -14.61 1.36 23.67
C PHE A 204 -15.29 1.94 24.92
N ASP A 205 -14.49 2.14 25.97
CA ASP A 205 -14.81 3.01 27.09
C ASP A 205 -13.55 3.79 27.51
N ASP A 206 -13.75 4.93 28.19
CA ASP A 206 -12.67 5.85 28.54
C ASP A 206 -11.61 5.20 29.45
N GLN A 207 -12.01 4.30 30.34
CA GLN A 207 -11.08 3.63 31.26
C GLN A 207 -10.20 2.60 30.55
N LYS A 208 -10.76 1.81 29.64
CA LYS A 208 -10.03 0.78 28.89
C LYS A 208 -9.06 1.38 27.89
N THR A 209 -9.42 2.49 27.26
CA THR A 209 -8.51 3.20 26.34
C THR A 209 -7.34 3.87 27.09
N ALA A 210 -7.56 4.40 28.29
CA ALA A 210 -6.50 4.99 29.12
C ALA A 210 -5.38 3.99 29.47
N ASN A 211 -5.73 2.71 29.66
CA ASN A 211 -4.78 1.64 30.00
C ASN A 211 -4.01 1.08 28.79
N VAL A 212 -4.30 1.51 27.56
CA VAL A 212 -3.57 1.07 26.38
C VAL A 212 -2.14 1.64 26.39
N PRO A 213 -1.10 0.83 26.09
CA PRO A 213 0.26 1.34 25.96
C PRO A 213 0.43 2.35 24.82
N ALA A 214 1.20 3.42 25.05
CA ALA A 214 1.54 4.41 24.02
C ALA A 214 2.71 3.92 23.14
N LYS A 215 2.52 2.78 22.47
CA LYS A 215 3.50 2.14 21.58
C LYS A 215 3.00 2.05 20.14
N PRO A 216 3.88 1.86 19.15
CA PRO A 216 3.45 1.60 17.78
C PRO A 216 2.80 0.22 17.67
N GLY A 217 1.95 0.06 16.66
CA GLY A 217 1.34 -1.23 16.37
C GLY A 217 0.22 -1.17 15.35
N VAL A 218 -0.44 -2.30 15.19
CA VAL A 218 -1.66 -2.46 14.39
C VAL A 218 -2.86 -2.74 15.29
N TYR A 219 -4.05 -2.36 14.85
CA TYR A 219 -5.29 -2.58 15.57
C TYR A 219 -6.40 -2.97 14.59
N LYS A 220 -7.39 -3.67 15.14
CA LYS A 220 -8.65 -4.01 14.48
C LYS A 220 -9.81 -3.46 15.30
N ILE A 221 -10.83 -2.98 14.61
CA ILE A 221 -12.11 -2.59 15.18
C ILE A 221 -13.16 -3.58 14.69
N LEU A 222 -13.95 -4.09 15.62
CA LEU A 222 -14.93 -5.14 15.44
C LEU A 222 -16.30 -4.59 15.84
N ASP A 223 -17.36 -5.03 15.17
CA ASP A 223 -18.71 -4.89 15.71
C ASP A 223 -18.79 -5.69 17.02
N ALA A 224 -19.22 -5.06 18.12
CA ALA A 224 -19.20 -5.69 19.44
C ALA A 224 -20.23 -6.81 19.56
N ALA A 225 -21.34 -6.75 18.82
CA ALA A 225 -22.40 -7.74 18.87
C ALA A 225 -22.11 -8.94 17.97
N THR A 226 -21.57 -8.71 16.77
CA THR A 226 -21.38 -9.77 15.77
C THR A 226 -19.94 -10.27 15.66
N GLY A 227 -18.96 -9.51 16.14
CA GLY A 227 -17.54 -9.77 15.92
C GLY A 227 -17.07 -9.47 14.49
N GLU A 228 -17.91 -8.85 13.65
CA GLU A 228 -17.56 -8.51 12.27
C GLU A 228 -16.41 -7.50 12.22
N LEU A 229 -15.42 -7.77 11.36
CA LEU A 229 -14.29 -6.86 11.15
C LEU A 229 -14.73 -5.57 10.43
N CYS A 230 -14.72 -4.47 11.17
CA CYS A 230 -15.20 -3.17 10.72
C CYS A 230 -14.07 -2.30 10.15
N TYR A 231 -12.86 -2.37 10.72
CA TYR A 231 -11.73 -1.54 10.32
C TYR A 231 -10.39 -2.15 10.75
N ILE A 232 -9.34 -1.96 9.94
CA ILE A 232 -7.96 -2.29 10.27
C ILE A 232 -7.13 -1.02 10.16
N GLY A 233 -6.25 -0.78 11.13
CA GLY A 233 -5.34 0.35 11.07
C GLY A 233 -3.97 0.10 11.71
N GLN A 234 -3.04 1.01 11.42
CA GLN A 234 -1.77 1.14 12.14
C GLN A 234 -1.62 2.50 12.82
N THR A 235 -0.71 2.57 13.77
CA THR A 235 -0.35 3.82 14.44
C THR A 235 1.04 3.75 15.07
N LYS A 236 1.66 4.91 15.24
CA LYS A 236 2.87 5.07 16.07
C LYS A 236 2.55 5.15 17.57
N THR A 237 1.31 5.48 17.91
CA THR A 237 0.86 5.68 19.29
C THR A 237 -0.52 5.06 19.46
N MET A 238 -0.57 3.83 19.98
CA MET A 238 -1.81 3.05 20.08
C MET A 238 -2.89 3.74 20.92
N ARG A 239 -2.53 4.21 22.12
CA ARG A 239 -3.44 4.89 23.04
C ARG A 239 -4.20 6.05 22.39
N SER A 240 -3.48 7.02 21.81
CA SER A 240 -4.13 8.21 21.24
C SER A 240 -4.98 7.87 20.04
N ARG A 241 -4.55 6.95 19.18
CA ARG A 241 -5.33 6.55 17.99
C ARG A 241 -6.63 5.84 18.38
N LEU A 242 -6.59 4.94 19.36
CA LEU A 242 -7.80 4.27 19.85
C LEU A 242 -8.74 5.24 20.57
N ALA A 243 -8.22 6.17 21.38
CA ALA A 243 -9.05 7.23 21.97
C ALA A 243 -9.78 8.06 20.89
N THR A 244 -9.10 8.43 19.80
CA THR A 244 -9.75 9.11 18.67
C THR A 244 -10.84 8.26 18.02
N HIS A 245 -10.61 6.95 17.84
CA HIS A 245 -11.60 6.04 17.26
C HIS A 245 -12.82 5.82 18.16
N GLY A 246 -12.63 5.81 19.48
CA GLY A 246 -13.73 5.73 20.45
C GLY A 246 -14.68 6.93 20.41
N GLN A 247 -14.24 8.07 19.85
CA GLN A 247 -15.06 9.27 19.67
C GLN A 247 -15.79 9.31 18.32
N LYS A 248 -15.52 8.37 17.40
CA LYS A 248 -16.16 8.35 16.08
C LYS A 248 -17.52 7.67 16.13
N SER A 249 -18.44 8.16 15.29
CA SER A 249 -19.66 7.42 15.00
C SER A 249 -19.34 6.24 14.09
N TRP A 250 -19.82 5.05 14.47
CA TRP A 250 -19.70 3.81 13.70
C TRP A 250 -21.06 3.39 13.13
N GLU A 251 -21.80 4.37 12.59
CA GLU A 251 -23.18 4.21 12.08
C GLU A 251 -24.14 3.63 13.14
N GLY A 252 -23.98 4.08 14.40
CA GLY A 252 -24.79 3.63 15.53
C GLY A 252 -24.40 2.25 16.09
N ARG A 253 -23.32 1.63 15.60
CA ARG A 253 -22.82 0.36 16.14
C ARG A 253 -22.01 0.57 17.41
N GLU A 254 -22.20 -0.33 18.37
CA GLU A 254 -21.21 -0.52 19.42
C GLU A 254 -20.03 -1.29 18.84
N VAL A 255 -18.83 -0.78 19.07
CA VAL A 255 -17.61 -1.35 18.51
C VAL A 255 -16.63 -1.74 19.63
N ALA A 256 -15.89 -2.81 19.38
CA ALA A 256 -14.78 -3.26 20.18
C ALA A 256 -13.46 -3.11 19.43
N PHE A 257 -12.35 -3.01 20.15
CA PHE A 257 -11.02 -2.97 19.56
C PHE A 257 -10.13 -4.07 20.11
N ALA A 258 -9.21 -4.55 19.27
CA ALA A 258 -8.08 -5.39 19.65
C ALA A 258 -6.83 -4.85 18.96
N TYR A 259 -5.66 -5.04 19.57
CA TYR A 259 -4.41 -4.51 19.04
C TYR A 259 -3.25 -5.48 19.19
N CYS A 260 -2.22 -5.28 18.36
CA CYS A 260 -0.94 -5.97 18.42
C CYS A 260 0.17 -4.91 18.43
N LEU A 261 0.93 -4.86 19.52
CA LEU A 261 2.01 -3.89 19.68
C LEU A 261 3.25 -4.35 18.93
N GLN A 262 3.97 -3.38 18.36
CA GLN A 262 5.24 -3.59 17.70
C GLN A 262 6.38 -2.99 18.55
N PRO A 263 7.63 -3.44 18.34
CA PRO A 263 8.79 -2.82 18.96
C PRO A 263 8.87 -1.32 18.65
N GLY A 264 9.41 -0.52 19.58
CA GLY A 264 9.57 0.93 19.37
C GLY A 264 10.51 1.29 18.20
N THR A 265 11.29 0.32 17.73
CA THR A 265 12.20 0.43 16.57
C THR A 265 11.53 0.17 15.23
N VAL A 266 10.24 -0.21 15.20
CA VAL A 266 9.50 -0.46 13.96
C VAL A 266 9.49 0.78 13.07
N LEU A 267 9.82 0.59 11.79
CA LEU A 267 9.89 1.70 10.85
C LEU A 267 8.48 2.07 10.34
N PRO A 268 8.24 3.33 9.95
CA PRO A 268 6.93 3.76 9.46
C PRO A 268 6.39 2.97 8.27
N HIS A 269 7.25 2.56 7.34
CA HIS A 269 6.83 1.71 6.21
C HIS A 269 6.49 0.28 6.65
N GLN A 270 7.14 -0.24 7.70
CA GLN A 270 6.85 -1.57 8.24
C GLN A 270 5.45 -1.64 8.88
N LEU A 271 5.01 -0.56 9.54
CA LEU A 271 3.63 -0.48 10.03
C LEU A 271 2.60 -0.49 8.89
N LYS A 272 2.90 0.20 7.79
CA LYS A 272 2.03 0.19 6.59
C LYS A 272 2.02 -1.15 5.87
N GLU A 273 3.16 -1.84 5.85
CA GLU A 273 3.30 -3.20 5.34
C GLU A 273 2.42 -4.17 6.16
N LEU A 274 2.45 -4.08 7.49
CA LEU A 274 1.58 -4.88 8.37
C LEU A 274 0.08 -4.58 8.15
N GLU A 275 -0.31 -3.29 8.14
CA GLU A 275 -1.68 -2.86 7.86
C GLU A 275 -2.17 -3.38 6.50
N ASN A 276 -1.33 -3.27 5.46
CA ASN A 276 -1.63 -3.76 4.12
C ASN A 276 -1.88 -5.26 4.11
N ASP A 277 -0.98 -6.05 4.69
CA ASP A 277 -1.09 -7.51 4.71
C ASP A 277 -2.38 -7.97 5.44
N LEU A 278 -2.80 -7.27 6.50
CA LEU A 278 -4.04 -7.55 7.21
C LEU A 278 -5.29 -7.23 6.37
N ILE A 279 -5.31 -6.08 5.69
CA ILE A 279 -6.40 -5.71 4.77
C ILE A 279 -6.46 -6.71 3.61
N ALA A 280 -5.30 -7.07 3.05
CA ALA A 280 -5.16 -8.02 1.97
C ALA A 280 -5.67 -9.42 2.34
N ALA A 281 -5.39 -9.90 3.55
CA ALA A 281 -5.87 -11.18 4.03
C ALA A 281 -7.40 -11.22 4.14
N PHE A 282 -8.01 -10.15 4.65
CA PHE A 282 -9.47 -10.02 4.68
C PHE A 282 -10.04 -10.00 3.25
N TYR A 283 -9.44 -9.21 2.35
CA TYR A 283 -9.84 -9.15 0.94
C TYR A 283 -9.69 -10.48 0.23
N ALA A 284 -8.64 -11.26 0.50
CA ALA A 284 -8.44 -12.57 -0.10
C ALA A 284 -9.59 -13.53 0.23
N ALA A 285 -10.11 -13.47 1.47
CA ALA A 285 -11.19 -14.32 1.94
C ALA A 285 -12.58 -13.85 1.47
N THR A 286 -12.82 -12.54 1.39
CA THR A 286 -14.18 -11.99 1.21
C THR A 286 -14.38 -11.27 -0.13
N LYS A 287 -13.30 -11.01 -0.88
CA LYS A 287 -13.27 -10.14 -2.07
C LYS A 287 -13.82 -8.72 -1.83
N THR A 288 -13.86 -8.30 -0.56
CA THR A 288 -14.27 -6.98 -0.12
C THR A 288 -13.30 -6.46 0.94
N VAL A 289 -13.44 -5.20 1.35
CA VAL A 289 -12.66 -4.63 2.45
C VAL A 289 -13.56 -4.37 3.66
N PRO A 290 -13.03 -4.27 4.88
CA PRO A 290 -13.83 -3.97 6.06
C PRO A 290 -14.72 -2.74 5.84
N ARG A 291 -15.93 -2.73 6.43
CA ARG A 291 -17.01 -1.76 6.13
C ARG A 291 -16.54 -0.31 6.13
N PHE A 292 -15.67 0.07 7.05
CA PHE A 292 -15.20 1.44 7.22
C PHE A 292 -13.79 1.68 6.64
N GLN A 293 -13.20 0.67 6.00
CA GLN A 293 -11.89 0.77 5.39
C GLN A 293 -11.90 1.78 4.23
N PHE A 294 -10.89 2.66 4.22
CA PHE A 294 -10.68 3.73 3.23
C PHE A 294 -11.73 4.86 3.21
N LEU A 295 -12.63 4.92 4.19
CA LEU A 295 -13.64 5.98 4.31
C LEU A 295 -13.19 7.20 5.15
N GLY A 296 -11.95 7.21 5.67
CA GLY A 296 -11.45 8.31 6.51
C GLY A 296 -11.86 8.21 8.00
N HIS A 297 -12.33 7.03 8.43
CA HIS A 297 -12.44 6.68 9.84
C HIS A 297 -11.07 6.57 10.51
#